data_AF-F4RKD3-F1
#
_entry.id   AF-F4RKD3-F1
#
_cell.length_a   1.000
_cell.length_b   1.000
_cell.length_c   1.000
_cell.angle_alpha   90.00
_cell.angle_beta   90.00
_cell.angle_gamma   90.00
#
_symmetry.space_group_name_H-M   'P 1'
#
loop_
_entity.id
_entity.type
_entity.pdbx_description
1 polymer ?
#
loop_
_entity_poly.entity_id
_entity_poly.type
_entity_poly.pdbx_seq_one_letter_code
_entity_poly.pdbx_strand_id
1 'polypeptide(L)'
;MTIALQDGSDPDPPFWAKLLKLFIKGEFYEALVPNPFQGKAVGMFGDVGFEDSNLDTLLLADGAMASENLPLFPLIQPARNVDIILAIDSTVNGHSFENPNVHGYPNGTTLYLTSLKLQDPNYQGYAFPKVPNAMDGSFTSAGYDRRPTLFGCEDPNAPLILYLPNHFVSAQTDMPTMQTDYTWQEIDGFFQNGFHIATQSNSSYVDPEWPACLACAMIEKQRIRNSQARTGQCSACFSRYCAK
;
A
#
# COMPACT_ATOMS: atom_id res chain seq x y z
N MET A 1 25.21 23.12 -7.64
CA MET A 1 24.62 23.91 -6.54
C MET A 1 23.11 23.82 -6.73
N THR A 2 22.50 22.80 -6.16
CA THR A 2 21.06 22.55 -6.29
C THR A 2 20.37 23.46 -5.28
N ILE A 3 19.89 24.61 -5.73
CA ILE A 3 19.13 25.51 -4.87
C ILE A 3 17.71 24.92 -4.84
N ALA A 4 17.35 24.25 -3.74
CA ALA A 4 15.97 23.90 -3.45
C ALA A 4 15.20 25.19 -3.16
N LEU A 5 14.57 25.75 -4.19
CA LEU A 5 13.81 27.00 -4.17
C LEU A 5 12.34 26.75 -3.85
N GLN A 6 12.04 26.00 -2.79
CA GLN A 6 10.80 26.10 -2.01
C GLN A 6 10.79 25.01 -0.95
N ASP A 7 11.13 25.39 0.28
CA ASP A 7 10.27 24.99 1.38
C ASP A 7 8.94 25.75 1.17
N GLY A 8 7.80 25.08 1.28
CA GLY A 8 6.47 25.64 1.00
C GLY A 8 6.01 26.72 2.00
N SER A 9 6.94 27.43 2.63
CA SER A 9 6.73 28.34 3.76
C SER A 9 6.44 29.79 3.36
N ASP A 10 6.61 30.18 2.10
CA ASP A 10 6.35 31.55 1.63
C ASP A 10 5.23 31.61 0.56
N PRO A 11 4.02 32.09 0.92
CA PRO A 11 2.90 32.22 -0.01
C PRO A 11 3.07 33.35 -1.04
N ASP A 12 4.08 34.23 -0.90
CA ASP A 12 4.31 35.32 -1.87
C ASP A 12 5.81 35.52 -2.20
N PRO A 13 6.41 34.59 -2.96
CA PRO A 13 7.85 34.62 -3.20
C PRO A 13 8.28 35.85 -4.03
N PRO A 14 9.52 36.33 -3.84
CA PRO A 14 10.03 37.50 -4.55
C PRO A 14 9.97 37.34 -6.07
N PHE A 15 9.81 38.46 -6.79
CA PHE A 15 9.66 38.49 -8.25
C PHE A 15 10.71 37.64 -8.99
N TRP A 16 11.97 37.63 -8.54
CA TRP A 16 13.05 36.83 -9.13
C TRP A 16 12.82 35.33 -9.00
N ALA A 17 12.28 34.87 -7.86
CA ALA A 17 11.91 33.48 -7.67
C ALA A 17 10.74 33.10 -8.60
N LYS A 18 9.72 33.96 -8.72
CA LYS A 18 8.62 33.77 -9.70
C LYS A 18 9.13 33.70 -11.14
N LEU A 19 10.12 34.52 -11.50
CA LEU A 19 10.75 34.50 -12.81
C LEU A 19 11.56 33.21 -13.04
N LEU A 20 12.31 32.75 -12.03
CA LEU A 20 13.05 31.48 -12.06
C LEU A 20 12.11 30.27 -12.21
N LYS A 21 10.93 30.28 -11.59
CA LYS A 21 9.91 29.23 -11.75
C LYS A 21 9.47 29.02 -13.20
N LEU A 22 9.48 30.06 -14.03
CA LEU A 22 9.15 29.94 -15.46
C LEU A 22 10.21 29.18 -16.27
N PHE A 23 11.43 29.03 -15.72
CA PHE A 23 12.56 28.36 -16.36
C PHE A 23 12.93 27.02 -15.69
N ILE A 24 12.37 26.71 -14.52
CA ILE A 24 12.54 25.41 -13.85
C ILE A 24 11.59 24.41 -14.52
N LYS A 25 12.13 23.28 -15.00
CA LYS A 25 11.36 22.13 -15.49
C LYS A 25 11.23 21.10 -14.37
N GLY A 26 10.00 20.71 -14.04
CA GLY A 26 9.65 19.76 -12.97
C GLY A 26 8.74 20.38 -11.92
N GLU A 27 7.76 19.63 -11.41
CA GLU A 27 7.02 20.06 -10.21
C GLU A 27 7.89 19.84 -8.96
N PHE A 28 7.72 20.68 -7.93
CA PHE A 28 8.61 20.77 -6.77
C PHE A 28 8.68 19.51 -5.89
N TYR A 29 7.88 18.48 -6.18
CA TYR A 29 7.73 17.26 -5.39
C TYR A 29 8.45 16.05 -6.01
N GLU A 30 9.19 16.24 -7.10
CA GLU A 30 9.81 15.17 -7.89
C GLU A 30 11.34 15.28 -7.87
N ALA A 31 12.01 14.13 -7.75
CA ALA A 31 13.45 14.04 -7.96
C ALA A 31 13.76 13.91 -9.46
N LEU A 32 14.69 14.72 -9.95
CA LEU A 32 15.26 14.60 -11.30
C LEU A 32 16.36 13.53 -11.30
N VAL A 33 16.12 12.42 -11.98
CA VAL A 33 17.07 11.30 -12.08
C VAL A 33 17.50 11.09 -13.53
N PRO A 34 18.80 10.97 -13.84
CA PRO A 34 19.25 10.66 -15.20
C PRO A 34 18.55 9.39 -15.73
N ASN A 35 18.01 9.45 -16.94
CA ASN A 35 17.21 8.37 -17.51
C ASN A 35 18.10 7.24 -18.06
N PRO A 36 18.17 6.06 -17.40
CA PRO A 36 18.97 4.95 -17.91
C PRO A 36 18.34 4.28 -19.13
N PHE A 37 17.08 4.61 -19.46
CA PHE A 37 16.33 4.06 -20.58
C PHE A 37 16.29 5.01 -21.79
N GLN A 38 17.04 6.11 -21.76
CA GLN A 38 17.07 7.05 -22.87
C GLN A 38 17.52 6.34 -24.17
N GLY A 39 16.77 6.57 -25.25
CA GLY A 39 16.99 5.95 -26.55
C GLY A 39 16.72 4.43 -26.57
N LYS A 40 16.20 3.86 -25.47
CA LYS A 40 15.75 2.47 -25.40
C LYS A 40 14.24 2.44 -25.60
N ALA A 41 13.81 2.18 -26.83
CA ALA A 41 12.39 2.00 -27.17
C ALA A 41 11.85 0.62 -26.72
N VAL A 42 12.23 0.16 -25.52
CA VAL A 42 11.85 -1.15 -25.00
C VAL A 42 10.82 -0.93 -23.90
N GLY A 43 9.57 -1.30 -24.17
CA GLY A 43 8.53 -1.37 -23.14
C GLY A 43 8.47 -2.75 -22.50
N MET A 44 7.73 -2.84 -21.40
CA MET A 44 7.57 -4.09 -20.65
C MET A 44 6.56 -5.06 -21.30
N PHE A 45 5.60 -4.55 -22.10
CA PHE A 45 4.62 -5.35 -22.82
C PHE A 45 4.32 -4.80 -24.22
N GLY A 46 4.55 -5.61 -25.25
CA GLY A 46 4.23 -5.28 -26.65
C GLY A 46 5.21 -4.30 -27.33
N ASP A 47 4.78 -3.76 -28.46
CA ASP A 47 5.55 -2.81 -29.29
C ASP A 47 5.52 -1.36 -28.75
N VAL A 48 4.88 -1.12 -27.60
CA VAL A 48 4.78 0.19 -26.98
C VAL A 48 6.07 0.40 -26.17
N GLY A 49 6.97 1.24 -26.68
CA GLY A 49 8.21 1.59 -25.98
C GLY A 49 7.96 2.29 -24.64
N PHE A 50 8.97 2.34 -23.77
CA PHE A 50 8.92 3.16 -22.56
C PHE A 50 8.58 4.62 -22.91
N GLU A 51 7.52 5.16 -22.30
CA GLU A 51 6.93 6.46 -22.65
C GLU A 51 7.97 7.58 -22.61
N ASP A 52 8.84 7.58 -21.59
CA ASP A 52 9.88 8.59 -21.39
C ASP A 52 11.22 8.23 -22.04
N SER A 53 11.25 7.32 -23.02
CA SER A 53 12.49 6.90 -23.70
C SER A 53 13.22 8.03 -24.43
N ASN A 54 12.56 9.15 -24.72
CA ASN A 54 13.21 10.32 -25.35
C ASN A 54 13.69 11.37 -24.35
N LEU A 55 13.44 11.20 -23.05
CA LEU A 55 13.83 12.16 -22.02
C LEU A 55 15.24 11.88 -21.49
N ASP A 56 16.02 12.94 -21.24
CA ASP A 56 17.33 12.85 -20.56
C ASP A 56 17.19 12.51 -19.07
N THR A 57 16.06 12.87 -18.46
CA THR A 57 15.79 12.75 -17.03
C THR A 57 14.39 12.21 -16.78
N LEU A 58 14.25 11.37 -15.77
CA LEU A 58 12.98 10.92 -15.20
C LEU A 58 12.60 11.80 -14.01
N LEU A 59 11.31 12.04 -13.87
CA LEU A 59 10.70 12.67 -12.70
C LEU A 59 10.22 11.55 -11.77
N LEU A 60 10.85 11.41 -10.60
CA LEU A 60 10.46 10.40 -9.61
C LEU A 60 9.74 11.07 -8.44
N ALA A 61 8.50 10.68 -8.25
CA ALA A 61 7.60 11.19 -7.22
C ALA A 61 7.40 10.13 -6.11
N ASP A 62 6.95 10.56 -4.94
CA ASP A 62 6.46 9.66 -3.89
C ASP A 62 5.22 8.88 -4.39
N GLY A 63 5.22 7.55 -4.21
CA GLY A 63 4.12 6.67 -4.64
C GLY A 63 2.79 6.99 -3.97
N ALA A 64 2.79 7.60 -2.79
CA ALA A 64 1.58 8.10 -2.15
C ALA A 64 0.82 9.12 -3.02
N MET A 65 1.51 9.89 -3.88
CA MET A 65 0.88 10.83 -4.81
C MET A 65 0.08 10.14 -5.92
N ALA A 66 0.39 8.87 -6.22
CA ALA A 66 -0.39 8.02 -7.11
C ALA A 66 -1.41 7.13 -6.35
N SER A 67 -1.63 7.40 -5.06
CA SER A 67 -2.43 6.56 -4.16
C SER A 67 -1.91 5.11 -4.01
N GLU A 68 -0.61 4.91 -4.21
CA GLU A 68 0.11 3.65 -3.99
C GLU A 68 0.87 3.67 -2.66
N ASN A 69 0.21 4.06 -1.57
CA ASN A 69 0.83 4.11 -0.25
C ASN A 69 1.27 2.73 0.26
N LEU A 70 0.65 1.65 -0.24
CA LEU A 70 1.08 0.27 -0.04
C LEU A 70 1.96 -0.13 -1.24
N PRO A 71 3.26 -0.42 -1.05
CA PRO A 71 4.19 -0.71 -2.16
C PRO A 71 4.03 -2.15 -2.66
N LEU A 72 2.86 -2.46 -3.24
CA LEU A 72 2.49 -3.82 -3.67
C LEU A 72 2.96 -4.15 -5.08
N PHE A 73 3.01 -3.15 -5.97
CA PHE A 73 3.36 -3.35 -7.38
C PHE A 73 4.71 -4.06 -7.62
N PRO A 74 5.78 -3.77 -6.85
CA PRO A 74 7.02 -4.53 -6.97
C PRO A 74 6.82 -6.01 -6.62
N LEU A 75 5.99 -6.35 -5.62
CA LEU A 75 5.87 -7.72 -5.12
C LEU A 75 5.07 -8.64 -6.04
N ILE A 76 4.17 -8.08 -6.86
CA ILE A 76 3.26 -8.85 -7.73
C ILE A 76 3.84 -9.13 -9.12
N GLN A 77 5.11 -8.80 -9.33
CA GLN A 77 5.81 -9.04 -10.60
C GLN A 77 5.81 -10.56 -10.89
N PRO A 78 5.32 -11.02 -12.07
CA PRO A 78 5.15 -12.46 -12.35
C PRO A 78 6.43 -13.28 -12.13
N ALA A 79 7.59 -12.71 -12.46
CA ALA A 79 8.89 -13.35 -12.29
C ALA A 79 9.26 -13.64 -10.82
N ARG A 80 8.62 -12.98 -9.84
CA ARG A 80 8.87 -13.21 -8.41
C ARG A 80 8.10 -14.40 -7.85
N ASN A 81 7.03 -14.83 -8.53
CA ASN A 81 6.18 -15.96 -8.13
C ASN A 81 5.83 -15.94 -6.62
N VAL A 82 5.38 -14.78 -6.13
CA VAL A 82 5.05 -14.56 -4.72
C VAL A 82 3.74 -15.25 -4.38
N ASP A 83 3.72 -16.01 -3.28
CA ASP A 83 2.52 -16.72 -2.81
C ASP A 83 1.60 -15.86 -1.95
N ILE A 84 2.21 -15.12 -1.02
CA ILE A 84 1.49 -14.29 -0.05
C ILE A 84 2.24 -12.98 0.16
N ILE A 85 1.49 -11.89 0.29
CA ILE A 85 2.00 -10.57 0.66
C ILE A 85 1.32 -10.15 1.96
N LEU A 86 2.11 -9.80 2.96
CA LEU A 86 1.64 -9.18 4.19
C LEU A 86 1.60 -7.66 3.98
N ALA A 87 0.41 -7.12 3.76
CA ALA A 87 0.17 -5.70 3.53
C ALA A 87 -0.16 -5.02 4.87
N ILE A 88 0.82 -4.32 5.44
CA ILE A 88 0.66 -3.55 6.68
C ILE A 88 0.28 -2.12 6.28
N ASP A 89 -0.94 -1.72 6.60
CA ASP A 89 -1.47 -0.42 6.22
C ASP A 89 -1.51 0.52 7.43
N SER A 90 -0.77 1.62 7.33
CA SER A 90 -0.73 2.70 8.33
C SER A 90 -1.14 4.05 7.71
N THR A 91 -1.90 4.01 6.62
CA THR A 91 -2.42 5.21 5.97
C THR A 91 -3.45 5.96 6.81
N VAL A 92 -3.54 7.26 6.58
CA VAL A 92 -4.53 8.15 7.19
C VAL A 92 -5.66 8.38 6.19
N ASN A 93 -6.47 7.33 5.95
CA ASN A 93 -7.46 7.35 4.87
C ASN A 93 -8.86 7.74 5.39
N GLY A 94 -9.04 9.06 5.53
CA GLY A 94 -10.31 9.77 5.60
C GLY A 94 -10.26 11.16 4.97
N HIS A 95 -9.10 11.57 4.45
CA HIS A 95 -8.80 12.93 3.99
C HIS A 95 -7.78 12.90 2.84
N SER A 96 -7.82 13.91 1.97
CA SER A 96 -6.92 14.04 0.83
C SER A 96 -5.50 14.45 1.27
N PHE A 97 -4.52 14.23 0.38
CA PHE A 97 -3.13 14.75 0.51
C PHE A 97 -3.08 16.25 0.85
N GLU A 98 -4.13 17.01 0.50
CA GLU A 98 -4.26 18.44 0.77
C GLU A 98 -4.38 18.76 2.27
N ASN A 99 -4.71 17.78 3.12
CA ASN A 99 -4.80 17.96 4.57
C ASN A 99 -3.96 16.91 5.34
N PRO A 100 -2.63 17.07 5.38
CA PRO A 100 -1.73 16.06 5.96
C PRO A 100 -1.61 16.13 7.49
N ASN A 101 -2.34 17.06 8.14
CA ASN A 101 -2.31 17.32 9.58
C ASN A 101 -3.57 16.77 10.30
N VAL A 102 -4.09 15.65 9.82
CA VAL A 102 -5.29 15.01 10.36
C VAL A 102 -4.96 13.66 10.99
N HIS A 103 -5.69 13.34 12.06
CA HIS A 103 -5.66 12.01 12.63
C HIS A 103 -6.54 11.06 11.82
N GLY A 104 -6.13 9.81 11.66
CA GLY A 104 -6.95 8.79 11.01
C GLY A 104 -6.31 7.41 10.93
N TYR A 105 -7.16 6.42 10.75
CA TYR A 105 -6.80 5.04 10.48
C TYR A 105 -7.11 4.67 9.01
N PRO A 106 -6.50 3.60 8.47
CA PRO A 106 -6.80 3.09 7.15
C PRO A 106 -8.26 2.65 7.01
N ASN A 107 -8.91 3.00 5.90
CA ASN A 107 -10.26 2.53 5.55
C ASN A 107 -10.28 1.57 4.35
N GLY A 108 -9.10 1.13 3.88
CA GLY A 108 -8.94 0.25 2.71
C GLY A 108 -8.78 0.96 1.35
N THR A 109 -8.85 2.29 1.30
CA THR A 109 -8.75 3.08 0.06
C THR A 109 -7.52 2.74 -0.77
N THR A 110 -6.33 2.74 -0.17
CA THR A 110 -5.07 2.41 -0.85
C THR A 110 -5.10 1.02 -1.50
N LEU A 111 -5.58 0.01 -0.76
CA LEU A 111 -5.64 -1.36 -1.26
C LEU A 111 -6.66 -1.50 -2.40
N TYR A 112 -7.81 -0.82 -2.29
CA TYR A 112 -8.82 -0.77 -3.34
C TYR A 112 -8.30 -0.08 -4.61
N LEU A 113 -7.64 1.07 -4.49
CA LEU A 113 -7.09 1.81 -5.63
C LEU A 113 -5.99 1.01 -6.35
N THR A 114 -5.17 0.28 -5.61
CA THR A 114 -4.21 -0.67 -6.21
C THR A 114 -4.93 -1.76 -7.02
N SER A 115 -5.97 -2.37 -6.46
CA SER A 115 -6.81 -3.36 -7.16
C SER A 115 -7.50 -2.76 -8.39
N LEU A 116 -7.94 -1.51 -8.33
CA LEU A 116 -8.58 -0.83 -9.45
C LEU A 116 -7.58 -0.54 -10.58
N LYS A 117 -6.39 -0.04 -10.26
CA LYS A 117 -5.30 0.20 -11.22
C LYS A 117 -4.94 -1.08 -11.98
N LEU A 118 -4.82 -2.19 -11.28
CA LEU A 118 -4.40 -3.47 -11.86
C LEU A 118 -5.50 -4.17 -12.68
N GLN A 119 -6.71 -3.62 -12.72
CA GLN A 119 -7.77 -4.04 -13.65
C GLN A 119 -7.69 -3.31 -15.01
N ASP A 120 -6.90 -2.24 -15.12
CA ASP A 120 -6.72 -1.53 -16.39
C ASP A 120 -6.02 -2.42 -17.43
N PRO A 121 -6.44 -2.39 -18.72
CA PRO A 121 -5.86 -3.21 -19.77
C PRO A 121 -4.34 -3.15 -19.90
N ASN A 122 -3.71 -2.03 -19.56
CA ASN A 122 -2.26 -1.86 -19.61
C ASN A 122 -1.52 -2.70 -18.55
N TYR A 123 -2.22 -3.18 -17.52
CA TYR A 123 -1.67 -3.97 -16.42
C TYR A 123 -2.12 -5.45 -16.41
N GLN A 124 -2.72 -5.96 -17.50
CA GLN A 124 -3.23 -7.35 -17.58
C GLN A 124 -2.18 -8.43 -17.27
N GLY A 125 -0.89 -8.13 -17.40
CA GLY A 125 0.21 -9.04 -17.03
C GLY A 125 0.44 -9.20 -15.53
N TYR A 126 -0.23 -8.44 -14.67
CA TYR A 126 -0.03 -8.44 -13.23
C TYR A 126 -1.29 -8.90 -12.48
N ALA A 127 -1.27 -10.13 -12.01
CA ALA A 127 -2.40 -10.67 -11.26
C ALA A 127 -2.48 -10.05 -9.86
N PHE A 128 -3.67 -9.57 -9.49
CA PHE A 128 -3.96 -9.02 -8.18
C PHE A 128 -5.41 -9.32 -7.80
N PRO A 129 -5.72 -9.64 -6.53
CA PRO A 129 -7.09 -9.98 -6.17
C PRO A 129 -8.01 -8.77 -6.24
N LYS A 130 -9.29 -9.03 -6.53
CA LYS A 130 -10.33 -8.01 -6.41
C LYS A 130 -10.50 -7.61 -4.94
N VAL A 131 -10.59 -6.31 -4.73
CA VAL A 131 -10.83 -5.71 -3.41
C VAL A 131 -12.17 -4.97 -3.45
N PRO A 132 -13.04 -5.12 -2.43
CA PRO A 132 -14.28 -4.38 -2.32
C PRO A 132 -14.06 -2.87 -2.35
N ASN A 133 -15.07 -2.14 -2.82
CA ASN A 133 -14.97 -0.70 -2.95
C ASN A 133 -14.84 -0.02 -1.57
N ALA A 134 -13.69 0.61 -1.31
CA ALA A 134 -13.50 1.33 -0.06
C ALA A 134 -14.26 2.68 -0.01
N MET A 135 -14.63 3.23 -1.18
CA MET A 135 -15.21 4.56 -1.31
C MET A 135 -16.72 4.61 -1.01
N ASP A 136 -17.43 3.48 -1.08
CA ASP A 136 -18.86 3.39 -0.75
C ASP A 136 -19.14 2.93 0.68
N GLY A 137 -18.08 2.72 1.48
CA GLY A 137 -18.17 2.24 2.86
C GLY A 137 -18.38 0.74 3.00
N SER A 138 -18.41 -0.05 1.91
CA SER A 138 -18.56 -1.51 2.00
C SER A 138 -17.37 -2.18 2.70
N PHE A 139 -16.15 -1.67 2.48
CA PHE A 139 -14.93 -2.18 3.10
C PHE A 139 -14.97 -2.06 4.64
N THR A 140 -15.33 -0.89 5.15
CA THR A 140 -15.43 -0.61 6.60
C THR A 140 -16.67 -1.25 7.21
N SER A 141 -17.80 -1.31 6.48
CA SER A 141 -19.00 -2.02 6.93
C SER A 141 -18.78 -3.52 7.11
N ALA A 142 -17.88 -4.11 6.31
CA ALA A 142 -17.44 -5.50 6.48
C ALA A 142 -16.38 -5.68 7.59
N GLY A 143 -15.94 -4.59 8.22
CA GLY A 143 -14.99 -4.57 9.33
C GLY A 143 -13.55 -4.86 8.92
N TYR A 144 -13.21 -4.79 7.63
CA TYR A 144 -11.87 -5.07 7.13
C TYR A 144 -10.82 -4.02 7.57
N ASP A 145 -11.26 -2.87 8.09
CA ASP A 145 -10.43 -1.82 8.70
C ASP A 145 -9.99 -2.13 10.15
N ARG A 146 -10.55 -3.18 10.77
CA ARG A 146 -10.33 -3.48 12.20
C ARG A 146 -9.94 -4.92 12.48
N ARG A 147 -9.55 -5.67 11.44
CA ARG A 147 -9.09 -7.06 11.58
C ARG A 147 -8.20 -7.48 10.40
N PRO A 148 -7.37 -8.51 10.57
CA PRO A 148 -6.71 -9.15 9.45
C PRO A 148 -7.72 -9.66 8.45
N THR A 149 -7.45 -9.43 7.17
CA THR A 149 -8.32 -9.87 6.08
C THR A 149 -7.49 -10.45 4.96
N LEU A 150 -7.90 -11.62 4.45
CA LEU A 150 -7.31 -12.27 3.29
C LEU A 150 -8.09 -11.90 2.03
N PHE A 151 -7.39 -11.38 1.01
CA PHE A 151 -7.94 -11.15 -0.33
C PHE A 151 -7.29 -12.11 -1.32
N GLY A 152 -8.06 -12.63 -2.29
CA GLY A 152 -7.56 -13.59 -3.28
C GLY A 152 -7.56 -15.05 -2.82
N CYS A 153 -8.42 -15.40 -1.86
CA CYS A 153 -8.51 -16.75 -1.31
C CYS A 153 -8.88 -17.82 -2.34
N GLU A 154 -9.74 -17.45 -3.31
CA GLU A 154 -10.22 -18.35 -4.36
C GLU A 154 -9.65 -17.97 -5.74
N ASP A 155 -8.66 -17.07 -5.78
CA ASP A 155 -7.97 -16.69 -7.00
C ASP A 155 -6.68 -17.51 -7.12
N PRO A 156 -6.56 -18.44 -8.09
CA PRO A 156 -5.34 -19.24 -8.23
C PRO A 156 -4.17 -18.47 -8.86
N ASN A 157 -4.42 -17.33 -9.49
CA ASN A 157 -3.44 -16.62 -10.33
C ASN A 157 -2.80 -15.44 -9.61
N ALA A 158 -3.52 -14.80 -8.68
CA ALA A 158 -3.01 -13.70 -7.87
C ALA A 158 -2.34 -14.19 -6.56
N PRO A 159 -1.37 -13.46 -6.00
CA PRO A 159 -0.90 -13.72 -4.63
C PRO A 159 -2.05 -13.54 -3.62
N LEU A 160 -1.97 -14.25 -2.51
CA LEU A 160 -2.86 -14.00 -1.37
C LEU A 160 -2.41 -12.71 -0.69
N ILE A 161 -3.32 -11.77 -0.46
CA ILE A 161 -2.99 -10.55 0.29
C ILE A 161 -3.52 -10.70 1.71
N LEU A 162 -2.61 -10.75 2.68
CA LEU A 162 -2.95 -10.61 4.09
C LEU A 162 -2.85 -9.14 4.49
N TYR A 163 -4.00 -8.48 4.53
CA TYR A 163 -4.13 -7.08 4.91
C TYR A 163 -4.21 -6.94 6.44
N LEU A 164 -3.34 -6.10 7.00
CA LEU A 164 -3.24 -5.78 8.42
C LEU A 164 -3.39 -4.26 8.58
N PRO A 165 -4.60 -3.75 8.86
CA PRO A 165 -4.81 -2.32 9.07
C PRO A 165 -4.36 -1.88 10.45
N ASN A 166 -3.68 -0.74 10.53
CA ASN A 166 -3.53 -0.03 11.77
C ASN A 166 -4.90 0.38 12.32
N HIS A 167 -5.15 0.12 13.60
CA HIS A 167 -6.37 0.55 14.29
C HIS A 167 -6.10 0.56 15.79
N PHE A 168 -6.94 1.24 16.56
CA PHE A 168 -6.81 1.25 18.02
C PHE A 168 -7.06 -0.15 18.59
N VAL A 169 -6.04 -0.74 19.22
CA VAL A 169 -6.14 -1.98 20.01
C VAL A 169 -5.75 -1.72 21.46
N SER A 170 -4.60 -1.08 21.69
CA SER A 170 -4.07 -0.77 23.03
C SER A 170 -3.57 0.66 23.18
N ALA A 171 -3.14 1.31 22.09
CA ALA A 171 -2.62 2.66 22.11
C ALA A 171 -3.06 3.44 20.86
N GLN A 172 -3.15 4.76 21.00
CA GLN A 172 -3.48 5.65 19.90
C GLN A 172 -2.31 5.75 18.93
N THR A 173 -2.57 5.46 17.65
CA THR A 173 -1.53 5.39 16.60
C THR A 173 -2.02 6.01 15.28
N ASP A 174 -3.06 6.83 15.33
CA ASP A 174 -3.65 7.57 14.19
C ASP A 174 -3.00 8.94 14.02
N MET A 175 -1.69 9.04 14.21
CA MET A 175 -0.98 10.32 14.20
C MET A 175 -0.94 10.95 12.79
N PRO A 176 -0.91 12.29 12.67
CA PRO A 176 -0.89 12.95 11.37
C PRO A 176 0.40 12.69 10.58
N THR A 177 0.32 12.73 9.26
CA THR A 177 1.44 12.45 8.36
C THR A 177 2.63 13.39 8.57
N MET A 178 2.40 14.66 8.90
CA MET A 178 3.48 15.64 9.13
C MET A 178 4.05 15.60 10.55
N GLN A 179 3.51 14.78 11.46
CA GLN A 179 4.07 14.68 12.80
C GLN A 179 5.41 13.94 12.75
N THR A 180 6.49 14.66 13.06
CA THR A 180 7.87 14.12 13.07
C THR A 180 8.43 13.93 14.48
N ASP A 181 7.84 14.57 15.49
CA ASP A 181 8.28 14.49 16.87
C ASP A 181 7.30 13.64 17.70
N TYR A 182 7.87 12.69 18.45
CA TYR A 182 7.12 11.76 19.28
C TYR A 182 7.76 11.63 20.66
N THR A 183 6.92 11.57 21.67
CA THR A 183 7.32 11.18 23.02
C THR A 183 7.67 9.68 23.07
N TRP A 184 8.49 9.28 24.04
CA TRP A 184 8.79 7.86 24.27
C TRP A 184 7.53 7.02 24.54
N GLN A 185 6.52 7.59 25.18
CA GLN A 185 5.27 6.90 25.46
C GLN A 185 4.46 6.64 24.18
N GLU A 186 4.44 7.59 23.24
CA GLU A 186 3.79 7.38 21.93
C GLU A 186 4.53 6.29 21.15
N ILE A 187 5.87 6.35 21.09
CA ILE A 187 6.70 5.34 20.41
C ILE A 187 6.43 3.93 20.98
N ASP A 188 6.45 3.78 22.31
CA ASP A 188 6.11 2.52 22.98
C ASP A 188 4.68 2.08 22.65
N GLY A 189 3.74 3.02 22.61
CA GLY A 189 2.36 2.79 22.18
C GLY A 189 2.28 2.24 20.75
N PHE A 190 3.03 2.78 19.79
CA PHE A 190 3.09 2.25 18.42
C PHE A 190 3.57 0.80 18.39
N PHE A 191 4.65 0.47 19.10
CA PHE A 191 5.17 -0.89 19.15
C PHE A 191 4.18 -1.86 19.79
N GLN A 192 3.56 -1.50 20.92
CA GLN A 192 2.59 -2.34 21.59
C GLN A 192 1.34 -2.57 20.74
N ASN A 193 0.77 -1.50 20.17
CA ASN A 193 -0.41 -1.58 19.33
C ASN A 193 -0.14 -2.44 18.07
N GLY A 194 0.99 -2.20 17.40
CA GLY A 194 1.41 -2.99 16.25
C GLY A 194 1.65 -4.47 16.57
N PHE A 195 2.25 -4.77 17.73
CA PHE A 195 2.43 -6.15 18.21
C PHE A 195 1.07 -6.83 18.43
N HIS A 196 0.12 -6.14 19.05
CA HIS A 196 -1.23 -6.65 19.28
C HIS A 196 -1.97 -6.94 17.96
N ILE A 197 -1.86 -6.05 16.97
CA ILE A 197 -2.39 -6.28 15.62
C ILE A 197 -1.71 -7.50 14.97
N ALA A 198 -0.39 -7.60 14.99
CA ALA A 198 0.31 -8.69 14.32
C ALA A 198 0.04 -10.07 14.96
N THR A 199 -0.17 -10.10 16.28
CA THR A 199 -0.38 -11.34 17.05
C THR A 199 -1.86 -11.66 17.30
N GLN A 200 -2.77 -10.80 16.84
CA GLN A 200 -4.21 -10.90 17.13
C GLN A 200 -4.48 -11.06 18.63
N SER A 201 -3.85 -10.17 19.40
CA SER A 201 -3.99 -10.10 20.84
C SER A 201 -4.43 -8.71 21.29
N ASN A 202 -4.86 -8.60 22.53
CA ASN A 202 -5.05 -7.35 23.26
C ASN A 202 -4.69 -7.57 24.74
N SER A 203 -4.98 -6.60 25.60
CA SER A 203 -4.62 -6.65 27.03
C SER A 203 -5.25 -7.82 27.81
N SER A 204 -6.33 -8.44 27.31
CA SER A 204 -7.11 -9.46 28.02
C SER A 204 -7.35 -10.73 27.22
N TYR A 205 -7.02 -10.75 25.93
CA TYR A 205 -7.34 -11.85 25.02
C TYR A 205 -6.25 -12.04 23.97
N VAL A 206 -5.96 -13.29 23.63
CA VAL A 206 -5.12 -13.70 22.51
C VAL A 206 -5.93 -14.69 21.69
N ASP A 207 -6.02 -14.47 20.38
CA ASP A 207 -6.70 -15.40 19.49
C ASP A 207 -5.90 -16.71 19.36
N PRO A 208 -6.38 -17.83 19.91
CA PRO A 208 -5.61 -19.08 19.91
C PRO A 208 -5.51 -19.70 18.51
N GLU A 209 -6.42 -19.38 17.59
CA GLU A 209 -6.41 -19.94 16.23
C GLU A 209 -5.56 -19.10 15.26
N TRP A 210 -5.23 -17.85 15.61
CA TRP A 210 -4.51 -16.95 14.71
C TRP A 210 -3.18 -17.52 14.19
N PRO A 211 -2.29 -18.12 15.02
CA PRO A 211 -1.04 -18.70 14.52
C PRO A 211 -1.27 -19.80 13.47
N ALA A 212 -2.30 -20.63 13.67
CA ALA A 212 -2.65 -21.69 12.72
C ALA A 212 -3.24 -21.10 11.44
N CYS A 213 -4.09 -20.07 11.54
CA CYS A 213 -4.67 -19.40 10.38
C CYS A 213 -3.63 -18.65 9.54
N LEU A 214 -2.65 -18.03 10.18
CA LEU A 214 -1.50 -17.44 9.50
C LEU A 214 -0.69 -18.51 8.76
N ALA A 215 -0.41 -19.65 9.41
CA ALA A 215 0.28 -20.77 8.77
C ALA A 215 -0.49 -21.32 7.56
N CYS A 216 -1.82 -21.47 7.68
CA CYS A 216 -2.69 -21.86 6.57
C CYS A 216 -2.61 -20.87 5.40
N ALA A 217 -2.59 -19.56 5.66
CA ALA A 217 -2.45 -18.54 4.63
C ALA A 217 -1.09 -18.65 3.91
N MET A 218 0.00 -18.88 4.65
CA MET A 218 1.36 -18.99 4.07
C MET A 218 1.53 -20.17 3.11
N ILE A 219 0.81 -21.28 3.32
CA ILE A 219 0.92 -22.48 2.47
C ILE A 219 -0.16 -22.57 1.39
N GLU A 220 -1.09 -21.63 1.34
CA GLU A 220 -2.32 -21.75 0.53
C GLU A 220 -2.03 -21.88 -0.97
N LYS A 221 -1.14 -21.05 -1.52
CA LYS A 221 -0.81 -21.12 -2.95
C LYS A 221 -0.02 -22.38 -3.30
N GLN A 222 0.86 -22.82 -2.42
CA GLN A 222 1.55 -24.11 -2.56
C GLN A 222 0.55 -25.28 -2.56
N ARG A 223 -0.45 -25.26 -1.66
CA ARG A 223 -1.53 -26.24 -1.63
C ARG A 223 -2.28 -26.30 -2.96
N ILE A 224 -2.64 -25.14 -3.54
CA ILE A 224 -3.30 -25.06 -4.85
C ILE A 224 -2.44 -25.70 -5.95
N ARG A 225 -1.15 -25.33 -6.04
CA ARG A 225 -0.21 -25.91 -7.02
C ARG A 225 -0.09 -27.42 -6.90
N ASN A 226 -0.12 -27.93 -5.68
CA ASN A 226 -0.04 -29.37 -5.41
C ASN A 226 -1.38 -30.11 -5.54
N SER A 227 -2.46 -29.42 -5.94
CA SER A 227 -3.82 -29.99 -6.06
C SER A 227 -4.31 -30.66 -4.76
N GLN A 228 -3.93 -30.13 -3.60
CA GLN A 228 -4.31 -30.67 -2.29
C GLN A 228 -5.57 -29.99 -1.76
N ALA A 229 -6.47 -30.71 -1.08
CA ALA A 229 -7.60 -30.08 -0.40
C ALA A 229 -7.15 -29.31 0.86
N ARG A 230 -7.87 -28.25 1.25
CA ARG A 230 -7.65 -27.59 2.56
C ARG A 230 -7.99 -28.59 3.67
N THR A 231 -7.24 -28.52 4.78
CA THR A 231 -7.63 -29.21 6.01
C THR A 231 -8.91 -28.57 6.59
N GLY A 232 -9.56 -29.25 7.54
CA GLY A 232 -10.71 -28.67 8.26
C GLY A 232 -10.35 -27.35 8.96
N GLN A 233 -9.17 -27.29 9.61
CA GLN A 233 -8.69 -26.09 10.29
C GLN A 233 -8.43 -24.94 9.30
N CYS A 234 -7.72 -25.19 8.19
CA CYS A 234 -7.49 -24.14 7.19
C CYS A 234 -8.80 -23.67 6.55
N SER A 235 -9.76 -24.58 6.32
CA SER A 235 -11.08 -24.20 5.81
C SER A 235 -11.81 -23.27 6.79
N ALA A 236 -11.75 -23.54 8.09
CA ALA A 236 -12.32 -22.67 9.13
C ALA A 236 -11.61 -21.30 9.17
N CYS A 237 -10.28 -21.27 9.06
CA CYS A 237 -9.50 -20.04 8.99
C CYS A 237 -9.88 -19.17 7.79
N PHE A 238 -9.99 -19.76 6.60
CA PHE A 238 -10.40 -19.02 5.40
C PHE A 238 -11.85 -18.56 5.48
N SER A 239 -12.75 -19.35 6.08
CA SER A 239 -14.12 -18.89 6.34
C SER A 239 -14.20 -17.66 7.27
N ARG A 240 -13.19 -17.47 8.14
CA ARG A 240 -13.13 -16.38 9.12
C ARG A 240 -12.42 -15.14 8.58
N TYR A 241 -11.28 -15.33 7.93
CA TYR A 241 -10.39 -14.23 7.54
C TYR A 241 -10.54 -13.82 6.08
N CYS A 242 -11.13 -14.65 5.21
CA CYS A 242 -11.32 -14.24 3.83
C CYS A 242 -12.33 -13.10 3.68
N ALA A 243 -12.00 -12.13 2.83
CA ALA A 243 -12.97 -11.15 2.36
C ALA A 243 -14.09 -11.86 1.59
N LYS A 244 -15.33 -11.49 1.93
CA LYS A 244 -16.56 -11.91 1.27
C LYS A 244 -16.93 -10.93 0.17
#